data_AF-A0A4Q0IEY2-F1
#
_entry.id   AF-A0A4Q0IEY2-F1
#
_cell.length_a   1.000
_cell.length_b   1.000
_cell.length_c   1.000
_cell.angle_alpha   90.00
_cell.angle_beta   90.00
_cell.angle_gamma   90.00
#
_symmetry.space_group_name_H-M   'P 1'
#
loop_
_entity.id
_entity.type
_entity.pdbx_description
1 polymer ?
#
loop_
_entity_poly.entity_id
_entity_poly.type
_entity_poly.pdbx_seq_one_letter_code
_entity_poly.pdbx_strand_id
1 'polypeptide(L)'
;LEEQRGDMPPPAFSFHGPGPVLPQVSCHITWTTARTHEIIRGGFDRSPLFTGVIQGVGARYCPSIEDKVARFPQRQPHQTFRQPEGLDRAGVSANRISTSLPLDAQLAMLRSVPGLDRVRPAPPGPATDCVCCYSVPP
;
A
#
# COMPACT_ATOMS: atom_id res chain seq x y z
N LEU A 1 -8.13 -9.36 9.72
CA LEU A 1 -8.28 -8.03 9.08
C LEU A 1 -9.76 -7.79 8.85
N GLU A 2 -10.20 -6.54 8.88
CA GLU A 2 -11.60 -6.20 8.60
C GLU A 2 -11.87 -6.39 7.11
N GLU A 3 -12.91 -7.16 6.76
CA GLU A 3 -13.30 -7.46 5.38
C GLU A 3 -14.08 -6.27 4.79
N GLN A 4 -13.69 -5.81 3.60
CA GLN A 4 -14.47 -4.84 2.82
C GLN A 4 -14.91 -5.48 1.50
N ARG A 5 -16.21 -5.71 1.39
CA ARG A 5 -16.87 -6.24 0.19
C ARG A 5 -17.20 -5.12 -0.80
N GLY A 6 -17.34 -5.52 -2.06
CA GLY A 6 -17.96 -4.65 -3.08
C GLY A 6 -19.47 -4.52 -2.86
N ASP A 7 -20.06 -3.57 -3.57
CA ASP A 7 -21.50 -3.33 -3.53
C ASP A 7 -22.29 -4.50 -4.14
N MET A 8 -23.53 -4.66 -3.69
CA MET A 8 -24.47 -5.66 -4.20
C MET A 8 -25.79 -4.98 -4.59
N PRO A 9 -26.18 -4.98 -5.89
CA PRO A 9 -25.43 -5.55 -7.03
C PRO A 9 -24.18 -4.72 -7.39
N PRO A 10 -23.14 -5.35 -7.98
CA PRO A 10 -21.92 -4.63 -8.33
C PRO A 10 -22.21 -3.66 -9.50
N PRO A 11 -21.80 -2.37 -9.39
CA PRO A 11 -22.07 -1.39 -10.42
C PRO A 11 -21.28 -1.69 -11.70
N ALA A 12 -21.90 -1.42 -12.85
CA ALA A 12 -21.21 -1.45 -14.13
C ALA A 12 -20.49 -0.11 -14.37
N PHE A 13 -19.25 -0.17 -14.85
CA PHE A 13 -18.53 1.03 -15.29
C PHE A 13 -19.02 1.52 -16.67
N SER A 14 -19.31 0.60 -17.59
CA SER A 14 -19.79 0.91 -18.94
C SER A 14 -21.32 0.89 -18.99
N PHE A 15 -21.90 1.83 -19.73
CA PHE A 15 -23.33 1.83 -20.09
C PHE A 15 -23.69 0.70 -21.07
N HIS A 16 -22.69 0.13 -21.75
CA HIS A 16 -22.84 -0.95 -22.72
C HIS A 16 -22.13 -2.21 -22.22
N GLY A 17 -22.82 -3.35 -22.24
CA GLY A 17 -22.27 -4.66 -21.89
C GLY A 17 -23.00 -5.33 -20.72
N PRO A 18 -22.59 -6.56 -20.36
CA PRO A 18 -23.29 -7.39 -19.37
C PRO A 18 -23.07 -6.97 -17.91
N GLY A 19 -22.32 -5.88 -17.65
CA GLY A 19 -21.87 -5.52 -16.31
C GLY A 19 -20.68 -6.36 -15.83
N PRO A 20 -20.38 -6.36 -14.51
CA PRO A 20 -19.29 -7.14 -13.94
C PRO A 20 -19.53 -8.66 -14.09
N VAL A 21 -18.68 -9.33 -14.88
CA VAL A 21 -18.81 -10.78 -15.15
C VAL A 21 -17.86 -11.67 -14.33
N LEU A 22 -16.87 -11.06 -13.68
CA LEU A 22 -15.89 -11.77 -12.86
C LEU A 22 -16.36 -11.89 -11.40
N PRO A 23 -15.93 -12.96 -10.69
CA PRO A 23 -16.14 -13.06 -9.25
C PRO A 23 -15.63 -11.81 -8.53
N GLN A 24 -16.48 -11.24 -7.67
CA GLN A 24 -16.09 -10.14 -6.80
C GLN A 24 -15.36 -10.69 -5.58
N VAL A 25 -14.17 -10.17 -5.29
CA VAL A 25 -13.34 -10.59 -4.15
C VAL A 25 -13.17 -9.44 -3.16
N SER A 26 -13.11 -9.77 -1.88
CA SER A 26 -13.03 -8.77 -0.81
C SER A 26 -11.63 -8.19 -0.68
N CYS A 27 -11.58 -6.88 -0.45
CA CYS A 27 -10.40 -6.22 0.08
C CYS A 27 -10.38 -6.35 1.60
N HIS A 28 -9.22 -6.09 2.20
CA HIS A 28 -9.09 -6.12 3.66
C HIS A 28 -8.48 -4.82 4.18
N ILE A 29 -9.09 -4.25 5.21
CA ILE A 29 -8.62 -3.03 5.86
C ILE A 29 -7.61 -3.41 6.95
N THR A 30 -6.51 -2.67 6.98
CA THR A 30 -5.54 -2.69 8.08
C THR A 30 -4.98 -1.28 8.30
N TRP A 31 -4.10 -1.15 9.28
CA TRP A 31 -3.65 0.15 9.79
C TRP A 31 -2.17 0.13 10.12
N THR A 32 -1.48 1.24 9.85
CA THR A 32 -0.11 1.44 10.36
C THR A 32 -0.13 1.51 11.89
N THR A 33 0.96 1.05 12.51
CA THR A 33 1.14 1.11 13.98
C THR A 33 2.17 2.16 14.36
N ALA A 34 2.32 2.44 15.67
CA ALA A 34 3.41 3.29 16.17
C ALA A 34 4.79 2.77 15.71
N ARG A 35 5.00 1.45 15.76
CA ARG A 35 6.20 0.79 15.25
C ARG A 35 6.41 1.05 13.75
N THR A 36 5.34 1.03 12.95
CA THR A 36 5.43 1.37 11.52
C THR A 36 5.96 2.80 11.33
N HIS A 37 5.50 3.74 12.15
CA HIS A 37 5.92 5.14 12.06
C HIS A 37 7.36 5.35 12.52
N GLU A 38 7.80 4.63 13.54
CA GLU A 38 9.21 4.63 13.97
C GLU A 38 10.14 4.20 12.84
N ILE A 39 9.79 3.11 12.14
CA ILE A 39 10.57 2.60 11.00
C ILE A 39 10.60 3.65 9.87
N ILE A 40 9.47 4.26 9.56
CA ILE A 40 9.36 5.29 8.52
C ILE A 40 10.23 6.51 8.86
N ARG A 41 10.13 7.03 10.09
CA ARG A 41 10.93 8.18 10.55
C ARG A 41 12.42 7.88 10.56
N GLY A 42 12.80 6.66 10.94
CA GLY A 42 14.19 6.20 10.91
C GLY A 42 14.78 6.06 9.51
N GLY A 43 13.97 6.18 8.45
CA GLY A 43 14.44 6.17 7.06
C GLY A 43 14.38 7.52 6.34
N PHE A 44 13.98 8.61 7.03
CA PHE A 44 13.86 9.94 6.41
C PHE A 44 15.18 10.45 5.82
N ASP A 45 16.30 10.21 6.50
CA ASP A 45 17.65 10.54 6.07
C ASP A 45 18.09 9.83 4.77
N ARG A 46 17.37 8.77 4.37
CA ARG A 46 17.64 7.99 3.15
C ARG A 46 16.53 8.11 2.11
N SER A 47 15.45 8.81 2.41
CA SER A 47 14.37 9.03 1.46
C SER A 47 14.77 10.11 0.46
N PRO A 48 14.75 9.84 -0.86
CA PRO A 48 15.02 10.84 -1.89
C PRO A 48 14.14 12.10 -1.80
N LEU A 49 12.96 11.97 -1.20
CA LEU A 49 12.03 13.06 -0.94
C LEU A 49 12.55 14.04 0.14
N PHE A 50 13.22 13.53 1.17
CA PHE A 50 13.72 14.32 2.31
C PHE A 50 15.20 14.70 2.16
N THR A 51 15.98 13.95 1.37
CA THR A 51 17.39 14.27 1.09
C THR A 51 17.56 15.30 -0.03
N GLY A 52 16.47 15.77 -0.64
CA GLY A 52 16.49 16.80 -1.69
C GLY A 52 16.93 16.28 -3.06
N VAL A 53 17.05 14.95 -3.24
CA VAL A 53 17.32 14.31 -4.54
C VAL A 53 16.12 14.48 -5.47
N ILE A 54 14.90 14.35 -4.94
CA ILE A 54 13.67 14.70 -5.66
C ILE A 54 13.39 16.18 -5.43
N GLN A 55 13.63 17.00 -6.46
CA GLN A 55 13.29 18.42 -6.43
C GLN A 55 11.80 18.62 -6.75
N GLY A 56 10.98 18.62 -5.72
CA GLY A 56 9.55 18.87 -5.85
C GLY A 56 8.81 18.74 -4.51
N VAL A 57 7.72 19.48 -4.36
CA VAL A 57 6.78 19.23 -3.26
C VAL A 57 6.12 17.88 -3.56
N GLY A 58 6.16 16.93 -2.61
CA GLY A 58 5.48 15.64 -2.74
C GLY A 58 4.03 15.80 -3.26
N ALA A 59 3.51 14.79 -3.95
CA ALA A 59 2.22 14.87 -4.63
C ALA A 59 1.12 15.44 -3.70
N ARG A 60 0.55 16.60 -4.06
CA ARG A 60 -0.37 17.38 -3.19
C ARG A 60 -1.54 16.57 -2.63
N TYR A 61 -2.06 15.63 -3.41
CA TYR A 61 -3.29 14.89 -3.09
C TYR A 61 -3.05 13.40 -2.83
N CYS A 62 -1.87 12.87 -3.17
CA CYS A 62 -1.49 11.49 -2.87
C CYS A 62 -0.07 11.43 -2.30
N PRO A 63 0.16 12.02 -1.11
CA PRO A 63 1.48 12.01 -0.51
C PRO A 63 1.90 10.58 -0.16
N SER A 64 3.20 10.32 -0.29
CA SER A 64 3.80 9.07 0.17
C SER A 64 3.60 8.89 1.68
N ILE A 65 3.73 7.66 2.17
CA ILE A 65 3.50 7.38 3.59
C ILE A 65 4.50 8.12 4.48
N GLU A 66 5.74 8.30 4.01
CA GLU A 66 6.75 9.09 4.71
C GLU A 66 6.39 10.58 4.79
N ASP A 67 5.81 11.15 3.73
CA ASP A 67 5.31 12.54 3.75
C ASP A 67 4.07 12.68 4.64
N LYS A 68 3.15 11.71 4.63
CA LYS A 68 1.98 11.67 5.52
C LYS A 68 2.40 11.64 6.99
N VAL A 69 3.35 10.77 7.35
CA VAL A 69 3.87 10.65 8.72
C VAL A 69 4.58 11.93 9.17
N ALA A 70 5.30 12.60 8.27
CA ALA A 70 5.97 13.87 8.57
C ALA A 70 4.98 15.03 8.75
N ARG A 71 3.96 15.16 7.87
CA ARG A 71 2.98 16.24 7.89
C ARG A 71 1.93 16.09 8.98
N PHE A 72 1.56 14.85 9.31
CA PHE A 72 0.48 14.55 10.26
C PHE A 72 1.00 13.73 11.46
N PRO A 73 1.95 14.27 12.26
CA PRO A 73 2.61 13.51 13.33
C PRO A 73 1.66 13.09 14.45
N GLN A 74 0.56 13.82 14.64
CA GLN A 74 -0.46 13.53 15.65
C GLN A 74 -1.38 12.35 15.25
N ARG A 75 -1.38 11.96 13.97
CA ARG A 75 -2.27 10.92 13.45
C ARG A 75 -1.62 9.56 13.59
N GLN A 76 -1.96 8.84 14.67
CA GLN A 76 -1.30 7.57 15.01
C GLN A 76 -1.52 6.44 13.99
N PRO A 77 -2.76 6.12 13.55
CA PRO A 77 -2.96 5.16 12.48
C PRO A 77 -3.28 5.83 11.13
N HIS A 78 -2.61 5.36 10.08
CA HIS A 78 -2.97 5.59 8.69
C HIS A 78 -3.61 4.31 8.14
N GLN A 79 -4.81 4.44 7.56
CA GLN A 79 -5.53 3.31 6.95
C GLN A 79 -4.81 2.83 5.69
N THR A 80 -4.67 1.53 5.54
CA THR A 80 -4.15 0.88 4.33
C THR A 80 -5.04 -0.30 3.95
N PHE A 81 -4.99 -0.70 2.68
CA PHE A 81 -5.76 -1.82 2.16
C PHE A 81 -4.82 -2.91 1.69
N ARG A 82 -5.11 -4.14 2.09
CA ARG A 82 -4.58 -5.35 1.46
C ARG A 82 -5.54 -5.74 0.34
N GLN A 83 -5.13 -5.50 -0.90
CA GLN A 83 -5.91 -5.77 -2.10
C GLN A 83 -5.31 -6.95 -2.86
N PRO A 84 -6.10 -7.98 -3.23
CA PRO A 84 -5.64 -9.03 -4.14
C PRO A 84 -5.21 -8.43 -5.48
N GLU A 85 -4.08 -8.87 -6.03
CA GLU A 85 -3.62 -8.42 -7.35
C GLU A 85 -4.37 -9.13 -8.51
N GLY A 86 -4.92 -10.31 -8.24
CA GLY A 86 -5.72 -11.07 -9.20
C GLY A 86 -6.45 -12.23 -8.53
N LEU A 87 -7.33 -12.89 -9.28
CA LEU A 87 -8.13 -14.02 -8.77
C LEU A 87 -7.27 -15.25 -8.44
N ASP A 88 -6.28 -15.54 -9.29
CA ASP A 88 -5.44 -16.74 -9.20
C ASP A 88 -3.99 -16.43 -8.78
N ARG A 89 -3.75 -15.27 -8.16
CA ARG A 89 -2.42 -14.83 -7.73
C ARG A 89 -2.36 -14.65 -6.22
N ALA A 90 -1.27 -15.14 -5.61
CA ALA A 90 -0.97 -14.88 -4.20
C ALA A 90 -0.44 -13.44 -3.95
N GLY A 91 -0.28 -12.65 -5.01
CA GLY A 91 0.14 -11.26 -4.95
C GLY A 91 -0.91 -10.40 -4.27
N VAL A 92 -0.46 -9.56 -3.33
CA VAL A 92 -1.25 -8.53 -2.70
C VAL A 92 -0.57 -7.18 -2.87
N SER A 93 -1.39 -6.18 -3.16
CA SER A 93 -1.01 -4.77 -3.15
C SER A 93 -1.41 -4.16 -1.82
N ALA A 94 -0.50 -3.37 -1.24
CA ALA A 94 -0.78 -2.57 -0.05
C ALA A 94 -1.04 -1.12 -0.48
N ASN A 95 -2.31 -0.78 -0.64
CA ASN A 95 -2.71 0.56 -1.11
C ASN A 95 -2.55 1.61 0.00
N ARG A 96 -2.39 2.89 -0.39
CA ARG A 96 -2.22 4.08 0.47
C ARG A 96 -0.89 4.21 1.22
N ILE A 97 0.05 3.30 0.99
CA ILE A 97 1.39 3.32 1.59
C ILE A 97 2.53 3.42 0.55
N SER A 98 2.30 4.15 -0.54
CA SER A 98 3.34 4.49 -1.52
C SER A 98 4.54 5.12 -0.82
N THR A 99 5.76 4.77 -1.25
CA THR A 99 6.98 5.23 -0.59
C THR A 99 8.18 5.27 -1.52
N SER A 100 9.09 6.18 -1.22
CA SER A 100 10.44 6.29 -1.80
C SER A 100 11.54 5.76 -0.88
N LEU A 101 11.18 5.22 0.29
CA LEU A 101 12.14 4.70 1.26
C LEU A 101 12.97 3.53 0.67
N PRO A 102 14.18 3.29 1.17
CA PRO A 102 14.98 2.11 0.79
C PRO A 102 14.26 0.78 1.04
N LEU A 103 14.54 -0.25 0.23
CA LEU A 103 13.83 -1.54 0.25
C LEU A 103 13.79 -2.21 1.63
N ASP A 104 14.87 -2.10 2.41
CA ASP A 104 14.95 -2.60 3.79
C ASP A 104 13.91 -1.91 4.70
N ALA A 105 13.78 -0.59 4.60
CA ALA A 105 12.77 0.17 5.33
C ALA A 105 11.36 -0.13 4.82
N GLN A 106 11.17 -0.30 3.50
CA GLN A 106 9.88 -0.71 2.94
C GLN A 106 9.43 -2.06 3.51
N LEU A 107 10.31 -3.05 3.48
CA LEU A 107 9.99 -4.39 3.97
C LEU A 107 9.76 -4.41 5.48
N ALA A 108 10.57 -3.68 6.25
CA ALA A 108 10.40 -3.54 7.69
C ALA A 108 9.08 -2.85 8.05
N MET A 109 8.72 -1.75 7.36
CA MET A 109 7.47 -1.04 7.64
C MET A 109 6.27 -1.93 7.33
N LEU A 110 6.28 -2.67 6.21
CA LEU A 110 5.16 -3.54 5.82
C LEU A 110 4.98 -4.69 6.81
N ARG A 111 6.07 -5.33 7.23
CA ARG A 111 6.03 -6.41 8.23
C ARG A 111 5.58 -5.96 9.62
N SER A 112 5.55 -4.65 9.88
CA SER A 112 5.02 -4.08 11.11
C SER A 112 3.52 -3.76 11.05
N VAL A 113 2.92 -3.85 9.87
CA VAL A 113 1.48 -3.66 9.65
C VAL A 113 0.77 -5.00 9.88
N PRO A 114 -0.23 -5.07 10.78
CA PRO A 114 -0.96 -6.31 11.05
C PRO A 114 -1.50 -6.93 9.77
N GLY A 115 -1.26 -8.23 9.57
CA GLY A 115 -1.71 -8.98 8.39
C GLY A 115 -0.77 -8.89 7.19
N LEU A 116 0.36 -8.19 7.30
CA LEU A 116 1.44 -8.14 6.32
C LEU A 116 2.77 -8.65 6.89
N ASP A 117 2.75 -9.37 8.02
CA ASP A 117 3.94 -9.79 8.77
C ASP A 117 4.85 -10.76 7.98
N ARG A 118 4.25 -11.53 7.05
CA ARG A 118 4.93 -12.54 6.23
C ARG A 118 5.22 -12.09 4.80
N VAL A 119 5.04 -10.81 4.54
CA VAL A 119 5.19 -10.21 3.22
C VAL A 119 6.61 -10.43 2.67
N ARG A 120 6.71 -10.78 1.39
CA ARG A 120 7.97 -10.97 0.65
C ARG A 120 7.93 -10.21 -0.67
N PRO A 121 9.05 -9.56 -1.08
CA PRO A 121 9.11 -8.88 -2.37
C PRO A 121 8.62 -9.81 -3.48
N ALA A 122 7.75 -9.30 -4.35
CA ALA A 122 7.41 -10.03 -5.55
C ALA A 122 8.68 -10.23 -6.42
N PRO A 123 8.79 -11.34 -7.16
CA PRO A 123 9.82 -11.47 -8.19
C PRO A 123 9.70 -10.32 -9.21
N PRO A 124 10.80 -9.89 -9.84
CA PRO A 124 10.77 -8.77 -10.77
C PRO A 124 9.77 -9.04 -11.91
N GLY A 125 8.73 -8.20 -11.96
CA GLY A 125 7.73 -8.16 -13.03
C GLY A 125 7.79 -6.85 -13.81
N PRO A 126 7.14 -6.75 -14.98
CA PRO A 126 7.12 -5.53 -15.78
C PRO A 126 6.14 -4.52 -15.18
N ALA A 127 6.52 -3.84 -14.10
CA ALA A 127 5.76 -2.71 -13.57
C ALA A 127 6.70 -1.64 -13.01
N THR A 128 6.96 -0.65 -13.86
CA THR A 128 7.68 0.59 -13.58
C THR A 128 6.69 1.63 -13.05
N ASP A 129 6.11 1.41 -11.86
CA ASP A 129 5.65 2.50 -11.00
C ASP A 129 5.25 1.95 -9.63
N CYS A 130 5.41 2.75 -8.59
CA CYS A 130 5.41 2.34 -7.19
C CYS A 130 4.07 1.74 -6.69
N VAL A 131 3.80 0.49 -7.06
CA VAL A 131 2.91 -0.42 -6.33
C VAL A 131 3.79 -1.52 -5.78
N CYS A 132 3.92 -1.48 -4.47
CA CYS A 132 4.63 -2.42 -3.65
C CYS A 132 3.93 -3.80 -3.75
N CYS A 133 4.23 -4.56 -4.82
CA CYS A 133 3.70 -5.91 -5.01
C CYS A 133 4.44 -6.86 -4.09
N TYR A 134 3.68 -7.56 -3.26
CA TYR A 134 4.24 -8.54 -2.35
C TYR A 134 3.41 -9.81 -2.27
N SER A 135 4.07 -10.91 -1.93
CA SER A 135 3.39 -12.17 -1.66
C SER A 135 3.24 -12.38 -0.15
N VAL A 136 2.08 -12.87 0.27
CA VAL A 136 1.86 -13.38 1.63
C VAL A 136 1.65 -14.90 1.49
N PRO A 137 2.53 -15.75 2.05
CA PRO A 137 2.32 -17.19 2.04
C PRO A 137 1.04 -17.55 2.84
N PRO A 138 0.42 -18.71 2.55
CA PRO A 138 -0.74 -19.20 3.30
C PRO A 138 -0.49 -19.31 4.81
#